data_AF-A0A970JIU3-F1
#
_entry.id   AF-A0A970JIU3-F1
#
_cell.length_a   1.000
_cell.length_b   1.000
_cell.length_c   1.000
_cell.angle_alpha   90.00
_cell.angle_beta   90.00
_cell.angle_gamma   90.00
#
_symmetry.space_group_name_H-M   'P 1'
#
loop_
_entity.id
_entity.type
_entity.pdbx_description
1 polymer ?
#
loop_
_entity_poly.entity_id
_entity_poly.type
_entity_poly.pdbx_seq_one_letter_code
_entity_poly.pdbx_strand_id
1 'polypeptide(L)'
;MKKNEAIKSVIVLTVICAVVGLMLAGVNELTAPIIAENQSKGEFDSFYKVMPDAEGFEEVPLTGLPETVKAVYKDTGGKGYVVLLSTRSQYTGTSDMGITVGIGTDGKIVGITLTSYTESKDFGREEYPQTYIGKDSALSGVDLVGGVTYSSTAFRNAVSDAFVALISNGLVAEGQKSDEQLIDELKTVALPGCANNLGNAILTQIEVSGSYIKEAYEANNGCGYVYVLDVGGTPLVCGVGAFGDAVCYALDGTDVTNDATYADAINEAVAANAKKSDVAADANIKLISRYADAGDDATITAISPKGIFNTVTGAFEITADGIKSYGFVSVVFGYRNQPMKMVYILDENGAIVAFRNAGELILDSEYYNGYTLDESAYKAGFEGLTAETFDESVTLISGATITSDAVATATRDVFAAFEALVTGEGE
;
A
#
# COMPACT_ATOMS: atom_id res chain seq x y z
N MET A 1 75.60 -2.79 -63.77
CA MET A 1 74.95 -1.63 -63.13
C MET A 1 73.64 -1.96 -62.37
N LYS A 2 73.38 -3.21 -61.90
CA LYS A 2 72.09 -3.56 -61.24
C LYS A 2 72.00 -3.36 -59.70
N LYS A 3 73.13 -3.12 -59.00
CA LYS A 3 73.19 -3.10 -57.53
C LYS A 3 72.71 -1.78 -56.89
N ASN A 4 72.91 -0.64 -57.56
CA ASN A 4 72.53 0.69 -57.03
C ASN A 4 71.02 0.95 -57.07
N GLU A 5 70.32 0.50 -58.12
CA GLU A 5 68.86 0.63 -58.23
C GLU A 5 68.14 -0.19 -57.15
N ALA A 6 68.60 -1.41 -56.88
CA ALA A 6 68.05 -2.26 -55.83
C ALA A 6 68.22 -1.65 -54.43
N ILE A 7 69.40 -1.10 -54.13
CA ILE A 7 69.68 -0.43 -52.84
C ILE A 7 68.83 0.84 -52.70
N LYS A 8 68.66 1.61 -53.77
CA LYS A 8 67.83 2.81 -53.78
C LYS A 8 66.35 2.49 -53.55
N SER A 9 65.83 1.44 -54.18
CA SER A 9 64.46 0.95 -53.92
C SER A 9 64.27 0.48 -52.48
N VAL A 10 65.24 -0.22 -51.90
CA VAL A 10 65.16 -0.66 -50.49
C VAL A 10 65.11 0.56 -49.56
N ILE A 11 65.99 1.54 -49.76
CA ILE A 11 66.02 2.76 -48.93
C ILE A 11 64.71 3.55 -49.06
N VAL A 12 64.21 3.74 -50.29
CA VAL A 12 62.95 4.44 -50.52
C VAL A 12 61.79 3.72 -49.84
N LEU A 13 61.73 2.38 -49.92
CA LEU A 13 60.70 1.60 -49.26
C LEU A 13 60.80 1.73 -47.73
N THR A 14 62.00 1.65 -47.16
CA THR A 14 62.20 1.81 -45.70
C THR A 14 61.77 3.19 -45.22
N VAL A 15 62.08 4.26 -45.97
CA VAL A 15 61.66 5.63 -45.65
C VAL A 15 60.14 5.77 -45.71
N ILE A 16 59.50 5.22 -46.75
CA ILE A 16 58.03 5.23 -46.86
C ILE A 16 57.40 4.47 -45.69
N CYS A 17 57.90 3.28 -45.36
CA CYS A 17 57.40 2.50 -44.22
C CYS A 17 57.58 3.25 -42.89
N ALA A 18 58.71 3.94 -42.68
CA ALA A 18 58.95 4.74 -41.48
C ALA A 18 57.98 5.92 -41.37
N VAL A 19 57.74 6.63 -42.48
CA VAL A 19 56.82 7.76 -42.53
C VAL A 19 55.37 7.30 -42.29
N VAL A 20 54.94 6.22 -42.94
CA VAL A 20 53.58 5.66 -42.75
C VAL A 20 53.40 5.15 -41.32
N GLY A 21 54.42 4.50 -40.74
CA GLY A 21 54.41 4.05 -39.36
C GLY A 21 54.27 5.20 -38.35
N LEU A 22 54.99 6.31 -38.56
CA LEU A 22 54.87 7.50 -37.72
C LEU A 22 53.50 8.19 -37.86
N MET A 23 52.94 8.27 -39.07
CA MET A 23 51.58 8.81 -39.26
C MET A 23 50.53 7.94 -38.57
N LEU A 24 50.62 6.61 -38.70
CA LEU A 24 49.71 5.69 -38.02
C LEU A 24 49.83 5.77 -36.50
N ALA A 25 51.05 5.93 -35.96
CA ALA A 25 51.26 6.12 -34.53
C ALA A 25 50.62 7.42 -34.03
N GLY A 26 50.80 8.54 -34.75
CA GLY A 26 50.18 9.82 -34.39
C GLY A 26 48.65 9.82 -34.50
N VAL A 27 48.10 9.19 -35.53
CA VAL A 27 46.65 8.98 -35.65
C VAL A 27 46.15 8.12 -34.49
N ASN A 28 46.85 7.03 -34.17
CA ASN A 28 46.48 6.14 -33.06
C ASN A 28 46.46 6.87 -31.72
N GLU A 29 47.47 7.71 -31.43
CA GLU A 29 47.57 8.48 -30.19
C GLU A 29 46.45 9.53 -30.05
N LEU A 30 46.02 10.14 -31.17
CA LEU A 30 44.87 11.06 -31.20
C LEU A 30 43.52 10.34 -31.12
N THR A 31 43.40 9.15 -31.71
CA THR A 31 42.14 8.37 -31.72
C THR A 31 41.93 7.56 -30.45
N ALA A 32 42.97 7.14 -29.75
CA ALA A 32 42.87 6.36 -28.52
C ALA A 32 41.95 6.98 -27.45
N PRO A 33 42.05 8.28 -27.09
CA PRO A 33 41.13 8.88 -26.13
C PRO A 33 39.68 8.95 -26.64
N ILE A 34 39.48 9.19 -27.95
CA ILE A 34 38.13 9.24 -28.56
C ILE A 34 37.50 7.84 -28.61
N ILE A 35 38.29 6.79 -28.87
CA ILE A 35 37.84 5.40 -28.85
C ILE A 35 37.49 5.00 -27.42
N ALA A 36 38.30 5.39 -26.44
CA ALA A 36 38.02 5.14 -25.02
C ALA A 36 36.74 5.87 -24.57
N GLU A 37 36.54 7.13 -24.96
CA GLU A 37 35.33 7.91 -24.66
C GLU A 37 34.08 7.33 -25.35
N ASN A 38 34.19 6.87 -26.59
CA ASN A 38 33.07 6.25 -27.29
C ASN A 38 32.76 4.84 -26.76
N GLN A 39 33.77 4.09 -26.30
CA GLN A 39 33.57 2.80 -25.65
C GLN A 39 32.92 2.96 -24.27
N SER A 40 33.35 3.94 -23.47
CA SER A 40 32.72 4.23 -22.18
C SER A 40 31.29 4.73 -22.33
N LYS A 41 30.99 5.55 -23.35
CA LYS A 41 29.60 5.94 -23.67
C LYS A 41 28.71 4.75 -24.06
N GLY A 42 29.26 3.74 -24.73
CA GLY A 42 28.54 2.50 -25.05
C GLY A 42 28.27 1.63 -23.81
N GLU A 43 29.20 1.59 -22.85
CA GLU A 43 29.07 0.86 -21.59
C GLU A 43 28.06 1.53 -20.64
N PHE A 44 27.99 2.86 -20.66
CA PHE A 44 27.10 3.67 -19.83
C PHE A 44 25.84 4.18 -20.57
N ASP A 45 25.43 3.55 -21.67
CA ASP A 45 24.27 4.00 -22.47
C ASP A 45 22.98 4.12 -21.63
N SER A 46 22.70 3.14 -20.76
CA SER A 46 21.54 3.22 -19.87
C SER A 46 21.68 4.31 -18.80
N PHE A 47 22.89 4.74 -18.47
CA PHE A 47 23.15 5.74 -17.44
C PHE A 47 22.89 7.12 -18.01
N TYR A 48 23.38 7.40 -19.22
CA TYR A 48 23.06 8.62 -19.95
C TYR A 48 21.58 8.70 -20.35
N LYS A 49 20.86 7.58 -20.45
CA LYS A 49 19.39 7.61 -20.61
C LYS A 49 18.65 8.13 -19.38
N VAL A 50 19.12 7.78 -18.18
CA VAL A 50 18.47 8.20 -16.93
C VAL A 50 19.03 9.49 -16.36
N MET A 51 20.24 9.89 -16.78
CA MET A 51 20.91 11.12 -16.39
C MET A 51 21.60 11.74 -17.61
N PRO A 52 20.82 12.33 -18.55
CA PRO A 52 21.33 12.80 -19.84
C PRO A 52 22.35 13.93 -19.72
N ASP A 53 22.32 14.68 -18.63
CA ASP A 53 23.24 15.78 -18.39
C ASP A 53 24.51 15.35 -17.63
N ALA A 54 24.72 14.07 -17.29
CA ALA A 54 25.91 13.64 -16.54
C ALA A 54 27.23 13.95 -17.26
N GLU A 55 28.28 14.30 -16.50
CA GLU A 55 29.62 14.56 -17.05
C GLU A 55 30.45 13.27 -17.18
N GLY A 56 30.14 12.26 -16.37
CA GLY A 56 30.80 10.97 -16.35
C GLY A 56 30.37 10.16 -15.12
N PHE A 57 30.76 8.89 -15.04
CA PHE A 57 30.33 8.02 -13.95
C PHE A 57 31.51 7.32 -13.30
N GLU A 58 31.54 7.31 -11.97
CA GLU A 58 32.49 6.56 -11.15
C GLU A 58 31.74 5.62 -10.22
N GLU A 59 32.16 4.36 -10.14
CA GLU A 59 31.54 3.37 -9.26
C GLU A 59 31.78 3.74 -7.79
N VAL A 60 30.72 3.66 -6.99
CA VAL A 60 30.76 3.87 -5.54
C VAL A 60 30.65 2.50 -4.86
N PRO A 61 31.74 1.97 -4.29
CA PRO A 61 31.71 0.69 -3.60
C PRO A 61 30.96 0.85 -2.27
N LEU A 62 29.76 0.29 -2.19
CA LEU A 62 28.91 0.32 -1.00
C LEU A 62 28.83 -1.06 -0.33
N THR A 63 28.51 -1.06 0.96
CA THR A 63 28.31 -2.27 1.76
C THR A 63 26.87 -2.38 2.25
N GLY A 64 26.41 -3.61 2.54
CA GLY A 64 25.05 -3.83 3.07
C GLY A 64 23.95 -3.55 2.05
N LEU A 65 24.24 -3.72 0.76
CA LEU A 65 23.29 -3.50 -0.31
C LEU A 65 22.17 -4.56 -0.33
N PRO A 66 20.90 -4.17 -0.57
CA PRO A 66 19.85 -5.13 -0.88
C PRO A 66 20.22 -6.01 -2.09
N GLU A 67 19.72 -7.25 -2.13
CA GLU A 67 20.08 -8.22 -3.19
C GLU A 67 19.76 -7.74 -4.61
N THR A 68 18.76 -6.87 -4.75
CA THR A 68 18.35 -6.28 -6.03
C THR A 68 19.36 -5.28 -6.56
N VAL A 69 20.17 -4.65 -5.70
CA VAL A 69 21.15 -3.62 -6.08
C VAL A 69 22.45 -4.27 -6.54
N LYS A 70 22.84 -4.01 -7.79
CA LYS A 70 24.02 -4.60 -8.42
C LYS A 70 25.24 -3.70 -8.37
N ALA A 71 25.05 -2.41 -8.58
CA ALA A 71 26.11 -1.41 -8.50
C ALA A 71 25.51 -0.02 -8.33
N VAL A 72 26.31 0.89 -7.76
CA VAL A 72 25.98 2.30 -7.62
C VAL A 72 27.10 3.11 -8.26
N TYR A 73 26.75 4.11 -9.05
CA TYR A 73 27.68 5.03 -9.67
C TYR A 73 27.32 6.45 -9.29
N LYS A 74 28.33 7.30 -9.14
CA LYS A 74 28.17 8.73 -8.91
C LYS A 74 28.49 9.48 -10.19
N ASP A 75 27.69 10.48 -10.51
CA ASP A 75 28.04 11.43 -11.58
C ASP A 75 29.23 12.30 -11.14
N THR A 76 30.26 12.37 -11.99
CA THR A 76 31.45 13.20 -11.74
C THR A 76 31.15 14.69 -11.79
N GLY A 77 30.07 15.09 -12.48
CA GLY A 77 29.52 16.46 -12.47
C GLY A 77 28.73 16.81 -11.21
N GLY A 78 28.55 15.86 -10.29
CA GLY A 78 27.87 16.07 -9.02
C GLY A 78 26.35 16.15 -9.10
N LYS A 79 25.72 15.62 -10.16
CA LYS A 79 24.25 15.69 -10.36
C LYS A 79 23.48 14.60 -9.62
N GLY A 80 24.17 13.56 -9.13
CA GLY A 80 23.58 12.53 -8.29
C GLY A 80 24.22 11.16 -8.52
N TYR A 81 23.38 10.14 -8.49
CA TYR A 81 23.78 8.74 -8.55
C TYR A 81 22.97 7.97 -9.60
N VAL A 82 23.57 6.92 -10.17
CA VAL A 82 22.91 5.92 -10.99
C VAL A 82 23.00 4.58 -10.26
N VAL A 83 21.86 3.92 -10.10
CA VAL A 83 21.77 2.60 -9.45
C VAL A 83 21.36 1.56 -10.49
N LEU A 84 22.16 0.50 -10.56
CA LEU A 84 21.85 -0.69 -11.35
C LEU A 84 21.11 -1.70 -10.47
N LEU A 85 19.94 -2.10 -10.93
CA LEU A 85 19.08 -3.04 -10.23
C LEU A 85 18.82 -4.27 -11.12
N SER A 86 18.66 -5.41 -10.47
CA SER A 86 18.14 -6.61 -11.11
C SER A 86 17.26 -7.36 -10.12
N THR A 87 16.02 -7.60 -10.52
CA THR A 87 14.97 -8.25 -9.73
C THR A 87 14.28 -9.34 -10.56
N ARG A 88 13.41 -10.13 -9.92
CA ARG A 88 12.57 -11.15 -10.57
C ARG A 88 11.14 -10.99 -10.08
N SER A 89 10.18 -11.09 -10.99
CA SER A 89 8.79 -11.25 -10.56
C SER A 89 8.50 -12.71 -10.20
N GLN A 90 7.51 -12.91 -9.33
CA GLN A 90 7.01 -14.24 -9.01
C GLN A 90 6.16 -14.85 -10.16
N TYR A 91 5.89 -14.10 -11.24
CA TYR A 91 5.04 -14.57 -12.33
C TYR A 91 5.74 -15.61 -13.22
N THR A 92 6.95 -15.30 -13.70
CA THR A 92 7.75 -16.27 -14.47
C THR A 92 8.87 -16.90 -13.65
N GLY A 93 9.35 -16.22 -12.60
CA GLY A 93 10.43 -16.67 -11.71
C GLY A 93 11.77 -17.00 -12.37
N THR A 94 11.91 -16.80 -13.68
CA THR A 94 12.97 -17.41 -14.50
C THR A 94 13.81 -16.39 -15.25
N SER A 95 13.36 -15.14 -15.39
CA SER A 95 14.11 -14.08 -16.07
C SER A 95 14.33 -12.85 -15.21
N ASP A 96 15.50 -12.25 -15.37
CA ASP A 96 15.90 -11.05 -14.65
C ASP A 96 15.33 -9.80 -15.32
N MET A 97 14.65 -8.99 -14.51
CA MET A 97 14.25 -7.64 -14.84
C MET A 97 15.37 -6.69 -14.45
N GLY A 98 16.07 -6.16 -15.45
CA GLY A 98 17.15 -5.18 -15.29
C GLY A 98 16.58 -3.77 -15.32
N ILE A 99 16.96 -2.95 -14.34
CA ILE A 99 16.49 -1.56 -14.21
C ILE A 99 17.71 -0.68 -13.96
N THR A 100 17.78 0.45 -14.64
CA THR A 100 18.72 1.53 -14.33
C THR A 100 17.91 2.71 -13.83
N VAL A 101 18.29 3.27 -12.68
CA VAL A 101 17.60 4.41 -12.04
C VAL A 101 18.61 5.52 -11.81
N GLY A 102 18.29 6.74 -12.25
CA GLY A 102 19.03 7.95 -11.93
C GLY A 102 18.35 8.68 -10.78
N ILE A 103 19.10 9.01 -9.72
CA ILE A 103 18.62 9.72 -8.54
C ILE A 103 19.44 11.00 -8.37
N GLY A 104 18.78 12.15 -8.34
CA GLY A 104 19.38 13.46 -8.14
C GLY A 104 19.91 13.66 -6.72
N THR A 105 20.69 14.72 -6.53
CA THR A 105 21.22 15.09 -5.20
C THR A 105 20.13 15.54 -4.22
N ASP A 106 18.95 15.91 -4.72
CA ASP A 106 17.75 16.22 -3.95
C ASP A 106 16.96 14.96 -3.53
N GLY A 107 17.49 13.76 -3.81
CA GLY A 107 16.86 12.49 -3.45
C GLY A 107 15.67 12.12 -4.34
N LYS A 108 15.53 12.75 -5.51
CA LYS A 108 14.44 12.46 -6.46
C LYS A 108 14.91 11.68 -7.68
N ILE A 109 14.06 10.81 -8.20
CA ILE A 109 14.33 10.08 -9.45
C ILE A 109 14.30 11.07 -10.61
N VAL A 110 15.41 11.17 -11.35
CA VAL A 110 15.55 12.01 -12.55
C VAL A 110 15.30 11.24 -13.84
N GLY A 111 15.40 9.91 -13.78
CA GLY A 111 15.12 9.04 -14.91
C GLY A 111 15.16 7.57 -14.52
N ILE A 112 14.45 6.74 -15.28
CA ILE A 112 14.42 5.29 -15.07
C ILE A 112 14.19 4.59 -16.40
N THR A 113 14.90 3.49 -16.61
CA THR A 113 14.79 2.69 -17.82
C THR A 113 14.93 1.21 -17.51
N LEU A 114 14.16 0.38 -18.22
CA LEU A 114 14.37 -1.07 -18.20
C LEU A 114 15.47 -1.45 -19.18
N THR A 115 16.45 -2.18 -18.69
CA THR A 115 17.55 -2.73 -19.49
C THR A 115 17.29 -4.18 -19.91
N SER A 116 16.47 -4.92 -19.16
CA SER A 116 15.97 -6.24 -19.57
C SER A 116 14.57 -6.52 -19.01
N TYR A 117 13.68 -7.06 -19.85
CA TYR A 117 12.36 -7.56 -19.46
C TYR A 117 11.86 -8.57 -20.50
N THR A 118 11.53 -9.78 -20.09
CA THR A 118 11.16 -10.88 -21.00
C THR A 118 9.89 -11.62 -20.59
N GLU A 119 9.07 -11.03 -19.73
CA GLU A 119 7.82 -11.65 -19.31
C GLU A 119 6.75 -11.56 -20.40
N SER A 120 5.83 -12.54 -20.40
CA SER A 120 4.76 -12.64 -21.39
C SER A 120 3.69 -11.56 -21.26
N LYS A 121 3.51 -10.98 -20.07
CA LYS A 121 2.57 -9.88 -19.83
C LYS A 121 3.33 -8.56 -19.70
N ASP A 122 2.89 -7.56 -20.44
CA ASP A 122 3.45 -6.21 -20.35
C ASP A 122 2.78 -5.45 -19.20
N PHE A 123 3.59 -4.83 -18.34
CA PHE A 123 3.11 -3.95 -17.26
C PHE A 123 3.21 -2.47 -17.61
N GLY A 124 3.36 -2.17 -18.89
CA GLY A 124 3.57 -0.82 -19.39
C GLY A 124 5.04 -0.44 -19.32
N ARG A 125 5.93 -1.28 -19.87
CA ARG A 125 7.40 -1.13 -19.80
C ARG A 125 7.96 0.24 -20.21
N GLU A 126 7.20 1.02 -20.99
CA GLU A 126 7.60 2.37 -21.40
C GLU A 126 6.93 3.48 -20.57
N GLU A 127 5.68 3.29 -20.13
CA GLU A 127 4.90 4.31 -19.42
C GLU A 127 5.03 4.19 -17.90
N TYR A 128 4.93 2.96 -17.38
CA TYR A 128 4.93 2.70 -15.95
C TYR A 128 6.22 3.16 -15.24
N PRO A 129 7.44 2.90 -15.76
CA PRO A 129 8.65 3.46 -15.17
C PRO A 129 8.60 4.99 -15.09
N GLN A 130 8.01 5.67 -16.07
CA GLN A 130 7.99 7.14 -16.09
C GLN A 130 7.16 7.73 -14.93
N THR A 131 6.23 6.96 -14.34
CA THR A 131 5.47 7.37 -13.15
C THR A 131 6.34 7.59 -11.91
N TYR A 132 7.58 7.06 -11.91
CA TYR A 132 8.55 7.21 -10.85
C TYR A 132 9.37 8.50 -10.96
N ILE A 133 9.38 9.17 -12.11
CA ILE A 133 10.18 10.40 -12.28
C ILE A 133 9.63 11.50 -11.36
N GLY A 134 10.54 12.17 -10.65
CA GLY A 134 10.25 13.20 -9.65
C GLY A 134 9.87 12.66 -8.27
N LYS A 135 9.74 11.34 -8.11
CA LYS A 135 9.45 10.70 -6.82
C LYS A 135 10.73 10.55 -5.99
N ASP A 136 10.58 10.63 -4.67
CA ASP A 136 11.62 10.36 -3.69
C ASP A 136 11.45 8.96 -3.07
N SER A 137 12.17 8.67 -1.98
CA SER A 137 12.12 7.35 -1.34
C SER A 137 10.77 6.97 -0.76
N ALA A 138 9.85 7.90 -0.56
CA ALA A 138 8.48 7.57 -0.14
C ALA A 138 7.70 6.88 -1.28
N LEU A 139 8.07 7.15 -2.54
CA LEU A 139 7.40 6.63 -3.73
C LEU A 139 5.88 6.87 -3.71
N SER A 140 5.46 7.97 -3.08
CA SER A 140 4.05 8.32 -2.88
C SER A 140 3.34 8.60 -4.20
N GLY A 141 2.12 8.09 -4.35
CA GLY A 141 1.33 8.23 -5.58
C GLY A 141 1.89 7.47 -6.78
N VAL A 142 2.64 6.39 -6.54
CA VAL A 142 3.00 5.39 -7.55
C VAL A 142 2.22 4.12 -7.25
N ASP A 143 1.23 3.84 -8.10
CA ASP A 143 0.36 2.68 -7.96
C ASP A 143 1.00 1.39 -8.51
N LEU A 144 0.44 0.25 -8.14
CA LEU A 144 0.72 -1.02 -8.83
C LEU A 144 -0.15 -1.12 -10.08
N VAL A 145 0.31 -1.91 -11.06
CA VAL A 145 -0.44 -2.10 -12.31
C VAL A 145 -1.39 -3.29 -12.16
N GLY A 146 -2.69 -3.01 -12.20
CA GLY A 146 -3.74 -4.02 -12.12
C GLY A 146 -3.61 -5.11 -13.20
N GLY A 147 -3.78 -6.38 -12.81
CA GLY A 147 -3.64 -7.53 -13.72
C GLY A 147 -2.21 -8.05 -13.94
N VAL A 148 -1.20 -7.32 -13.47
CA VAL A 148 0.25 -7.66 -13.51
C VAL A 148 0.95 -7.20 -12.22
N THR A 149 0.28 -7.42 -11.09
CA THR A 149 0.73 -6.96 -9.77
C THR A 149 2.06 -7.58 -9.33
N TYR A 150 2.36 -8.82 -9.70
CA TYR A 150 3.66 -9.44 -9.40
C TYR A 150 4.84 -8.67 -10.01
N SER A 151 4.74 -8.29 -11.28
CA SER A 151 5.82 -7.61 -12.01
C SER A 151 5.97 -6.15 -11.56
N SER A 152 4.84 -5.43 -11.41
CA SER A 152 4.85 -4.05 -10.90
C SER A 152 5.30 -3.96 -9.44
N THR A 153 4.97 -4.94 -8.60
CA THR A 153 5.47 -5.02 -7.21
C THR A 153 6.98 -5.28 -7.18
N ALA A 154 7.49 -6.22 -7.99
CA ALA A 154 8.93 -6.50 -8.06
C ALA A 154 9.72 -5.28 -8.54
N PHE A 155 9.18 -4.55 -9.53
CA PHE A 155 9.76 -3.29 -10.01
C PHE A 155 9.77 -2.23 -8.90
N ARG A 156 8.62 -1.99 -8.25
CA ARG A 156 8.49 -1.00 -7.17
C ARG A 156 9.46 -1.29 -6.02
N ASN A 157 9.56 -2.55 -5.61
CA ASN A 157 10.46 -2.97 -4.54
C ASN A 157 11.94 -2.77 -4.92
N ALA A 158 12.32 -3.07 -6.16
CA ALA A 158 13.68 -2.82 -6.61
C ALA A 158 14.03 -1.32 -6.61
N VAL A 159 13.09 -0.44 -6.99
CA VAL A 159 13.29 1.02 -6.90
C VAL A 159 13.39 1.46 -5.44
N SER A 160 12.58 0.88 -4.56
CA SER A 160 12.68 1.12 -3.11
C SER A 160 14.05 0.73 -2.57
N ASP A 161 14.59 -0.41 -2.99
CA ASP A 161 15.92 -0.89 -2.59
C ASP A 161 17.06 0.04 -3.07
N ALA A 162 16.89 0.69 -4.23
CA ALA A 162 17.83 1.71 -4.69
C ALA A 162 17.95 2.87 -3.69
N PHE A 163 16.81 3.33 -3.16
CA PHE A 163 16.80 4.36 -2.13
C PHE A 163 17.40 3.85 -0.82
N VAL A 164 17.06 2.63 -0.38
CA VAL A 164 17.67 2.01 0.81
C VAL A 164 19.19 1.99 0.71
N ALA A 165 19.75 1.61 -0.44
CA ALA A 165 21.19 1.61 -0.68
C ALA A 165 21.82 3.00 -0.53
N LEU A 166 21.22 4.04 -1.12
CA LEU A 166 21.76 5.39 -1.04
C LEU A 166 21.59 6.02 0.35
N ILE A 167 20.44 5.84 0.99
CA ILE A 167 20.11 6.44 2.31
C ILE A 167 20.95 5.79 3.41
N SER A 168 21.02 4.45 3.46
CA SER A 168 21.80 3.74 4.48
C SER A 168 23.30 4.04 4.42
N ASN A 169 23.79 4.48 3.26
CA ASN A 169 25.17 4.91 3.05
C ASN A 169 25.35 6.44 3.10
N GLY A 170 24.32 7.20 3.49
CA GLY A 170 24.38 8.65 3.69
C GLY A 170 24.60 9.46 2.40
N LEU A 171 24.25 8.90 1.24
CA LEU A 171 24.47 9.53 -0.07
C LEU A 171 23.34 10.47 -0.49
N VAL A 172 22.11 10.19 -0.04
CA VAL A 172 20.91 11.03 -0.23
C VAL A 172 20.09 11.05 1.06
N ALA A 173 19.28 12.09 1.25
CA ALA A 173 18.33 12.15 2.35
C ALA A 173 17.10 11.29 2.08
N GLU A 174 16.45 10.82 3.14
CA GLU A 174 15.14 10.17 3.04
C GLU A 174 14.08 11.18 2.59
N GLY A 175 13.30 10.80 1.58
CA GLY A 175 12.14 11.55 1.11
C GLY A 175 11.11 11.69 2.22
N GLN A 176 10.61 12.90 2.41
CA GLN A 176 9.57 13.18 3.39
C GLN A 176 8.22 13.17 2.71
N LYS A 177 7.32 12.32 3.19
CA LYS A 177 5.90 12.39 2.82
C LYS A 177 5.37 13.77 3.20
N SER A 178 4.55 14.37 2.34
CA SER A 178 3.86 15.61 2.71
C SER A 178 2.86 15.34 3.83
N ASP A 179 2.49 16.37 4.57
CA ASP A 179 1.47 16.26 5.62
C ASP A 179 0.17 15.65 5.06
N GLU A 180 -0.23 16.02 3.84
CA GLU A 180 -1.44 15.47 3.21
C GLU A 180 -1.32 13.96 2.94
N GLN A 181 -0.14 13.47 2.58
CA GLN A 181 0.11 12.04 2.33
C GLN A 181 0.10 11.25 3.63
N LEU A 182 0.75 11.78 4.68
CA LEU A 182 0.73 11.17 6.01
C LEU A 182 -0.69 11.15 6.58
N ILE A 183 -1.43 12.24 6.39
CA ILE A 183 -2.84 12.33 6.79
C ILE A 183 -3.64 11.22 6.10
N ASP A 184 -3.51 11.05 4.78
CA ASP A 184 -4.29 10.07 4.03
C ASP A 184 -4.01 8.62 4.45
N GLU A 185 -2.74 8.28 4.68
CA GLU A 185 -2.33 6.97 5.20
C GLU A 185 -2.87 6.73 6.62
N LEU A 186 -2.83 7.76 7.48
CA LEU A 186 -3.30 7.64 8.86
C LEU A 186 -4.82 7.51 8.98
N LYS A 187 -5.61 7.83 7.95
CA LYS A 187 -7.08 7.63 7.98
C LYS A 187 -7.43 6.16 8.19
N THR A 188 -6.76 5.25 7.48
CA THR A 188 -7.01 3.80 7.60
C THR A 188 -6.34 3.19 8.82
N VAL A 189 -5.30 3.82 9.37
CA VAL A 189 -4.72 3.43 10.66
C VAL A 189 -5.67 3.80 11.80
N ALA A 190 -6.25 5.01 11.77
CA ALA A 190 -7.13 5.51 12.81
C ALA A 190 -8.55 4.91 12.75
N LEU A 191 -9.03 4.56 11.56
CA LEU A 191 -10.31 3.88 11.38
C LEU A 191 -10.19 2.73 10.37
N PRO A 192 -9.60 1.59 10.75
CA PRO A 192 -9.38 0.46 9.83
C PRO A 192 -10.64 -0.05 9.13
N GLY A 193 -11.80 0.03 9.79
CA GLY A 193 -13.08 -0.36 9.22
C GLY A 193 -13.50 0.46 8.00
N CYS A 194 -12.88 1.60 7.71
CA CYS A 194 -13.21 2.41 6.54
C CYS A 194 -12.50 1.96 5.26
N ALA A 195 -11.56 1.01 5.35
CA ALA A 195 -10.80 0.53 4.20
C ALA A 195 -11.56 -0.54 3.39
N ASN A 196 -11.44 -0.50 2.06
CA ASN A 196 -11.85 -1.61 1.20
C ASN A 196 -10.78 -2.73 1.18
N ASN A 197 -11.03 -3.80 0.40
CA ASN A 197 -10.10 -4.93 0.27
C ASN A 197 -8.74 -4.59 -0.38
N LEU A 198 -8.57 -3.38 -0.93
CA LEU A 198 -7.30 -2.87 -1.45
C LEU A 198 -6.57 -1.97 -0.44
N GLY A 199 -7.13 -1.78 0.76
CA GLY A 199 -6.59 -0.90 1.79
C GLY A 199 -6.89 0.58 1.58
N ASN A 200 -7.78 0.94 0.64
CA ASN A 200 -8.13 2.34 0.40
C ASN A 200 -9.30 2.76 1.29
N ALA A 201 -9.16 3.91 1.96
CA ALA A 201 -10.24 4.51 2.74
C ALA A 201 -11.42 4.91 1.83
N ILE A 202 -12.62 4.41 2.14
CA ILE A 202 -13.85 4.78 1.46
C ILE A 202 -14.63 5.74 2.34
N LEU A 203 -14.32 7.01 2.15
CA LEU A 203 -14.79 8.11 2.98
C LEU A 203 -15.46 9.19 2.14
N THR A 204 -16.41 9.89 2.74
CA THR A 204 -17.03 11.09 2.18
C THR A 204 -16.71 12.27 3.09
N GLN A 205 -16.14 13.34 2.53
CA GLN A 205 -15.86 14.56 3.29
C GLN A 205 -17.17 15.25 3.67
N ILE A 206 -17.24 15.71 4.91
CA ILE A 206 -18.42 16.34 5.49
C ILE A 206 -18.03 17.64 6.18
N GLU A 207 -18.96 18.59 6.23
CA GLU A 207 -18.74 19.84 6.96
C GLU A 207 -19.04 19.64 8.45
N VAL A 208 -18.05 19.96 9.30
CA VAL A 208 -18.18 20.00 10.75
C VAL A 208 -17.47 21.25 11.24
N SER A 209 -18.18 22.12 11.97
CA SER A 209 -17.55 23.27 12.62
C SER A 209 -16.97 22.85 13.96
N GLY A 210 -15.73 23.25 14.22
CA GLY A 210 -15.01 23.02 15.46
C GLY A 210 -13.90 24.04 15.66
N SER A 211 -13.38 24.13 16.87
CA SER A 211 -12.21 24.96 17.20
C SER A 211 -10.93 24.31 16.67
N TYR A 212 -10.87 22.99 16.67
CA TYR A 212 -9.69 22.19 16.29
C TYR A 212 -9.91 21.41 14.98
N ILE A 213 -11.15 21.08 14.65
CA ILE A 213 -11.48 20.30 13.45
C ILE A 213 -11.20 21.11 12.17
N LYS A 214 -10.28 20.61 11.33
CA LYS A 214 -9.97 21.14 10.00
C LYS A 214 -10.73 20.40 8.91
N GLU A 215 -10.76 19.08 9.01
CA GLU A 215 -11.45 18.22 8.07
C GLU A 215 -12.20 17.13 8.84
N ALA A 216 -13.33 16.71 8.29
CA ALA A 216 -14.10 15.60 8.81
C ALA A 216 -14.56 14.72 7.65
N TYR A 217 -14.57 13.41 7.89
CA TYR A 217 -14.88 12.39 6.92
C TYR A 217 -15.80 11.35 7.54
N GLU A 218 -16.87 11.01 6.84
CA GLU A 218 -17.77 9.91 7.20
C GLU A 218 -17.35 8.65 6.45
N ALA A 219 -17.24 7.52 7.16
CA ALA A 219 -17.02 6.25 6.50
C ALA A 219 -18.29 5.77 5.81
N ASN A 220 -18.21 5.42 4.53
CA ASN A 220 -19.39 5.13 3.71
C ASN A 220 -20.11 3.82 4.13
N ASN A 221 -19.48 2.97 4.94
CA ASN A 221 -20.10 1.80 5.58
C ASN A 221 -20.69 2.10 6.97
N GLY A 222 -20.50 3.31 7.49
CA GLY A 222 -21.05 3.73 8.79
C GLY A 222 -20.26 3.24 10.00
N CYS A 223 -19.02 2.78 9.82
CA CYS A 223 -18.18 2.31 10.94
C CYS A 223 -17.64 3.42 11.84
N GLY A 224 -17.76 4.68 11.43
CA GLY A 224 -17.30 5.82 12.19
C GLY A 224 -16.94 7.00 11.32
N TYR A 225 -16.12 7.88 11.89
CA TYR A 225 -15.68 9.12 11.28
C TYR A 225 -14.18 9.30 11.46
N VAL A 226 -13.55 9.96 10.50
CA VAL A 226 -12.16 10.42 10.61
C VAL A 226 -12.14 11.94 10.67
N TYR A 227 -11.38 12.49 11.62
CA TYR A 227 -11.19 13.91 11.80
C TYR A 227 -9.72 14.26 11.64
N VAL A 228 -9.44 15.30 10.87
CA VAL A 228 -8.12 15.95 10.85
C VAL A 228 -8.21 17.15 11.79
N LEU A 229 -7.44 17.11 12.87
CA LEU A 229 -7.42 18.14 13.90
C LEU A 229 -6.15 18.98 13.76
N ASP A 230 -6.20 20.22 14.23
CA ASP A 230 -5.04 21.11 14.36
C ASP A 230 -5.00 21.67 15.78
N VAL A 231 -3.93 21.35 16.51
CA VAL A 231 -3.69 21.88 17.86
C VAL A 231 -2.49 22.81 17.81
N GLY A 232 -2.75 24.10 17.59
CA GLY A 232 -1.70 25.13 17.57
C GLY A 232 -0.70 24.96 16.43
N GLY A 233 -1.14 24.47 15.27
CA GLY A 233 -0.31 24.15 14.11
C GLY A 233 0.26 22.73 14.12
N THR A 234 -0.12 21.89 15.08
CA THR A 234 0.20 20.45 15.08
C THR A 234 -0.98 19.64 14.53
N PRO A 235 -0.88 19.09 13.30
CA PRO A 235 -1.93 18.26 12.72
C PRO A 235 -1.97 16.86 13.35
N LEU A 236 -3.19 16.36 13.58
CA LEU A 236 -3.47 15.02 14.08
C LEU A 236 -4.55 14.36 13.22
N VAL A 237 -4.51 13.03 13.11
CA VAL A 237 -5.58 12.24 12.50
C VAL A 237 -6.25 11.37 13.55
N CYS A 238 -7.55 11.56 13.72
CA CYS A 238 -8.37 10.89 14.73
C CYS A 238 -9.48 10.07 14.09
N GLY A 239 -9.53 8.78 14.38
CA GLY A 239 -10.67 7.92 14.08
C GLY A 239 -11.59 7.86 15.29
N VAL A 240 -12.89 8.09 15.08
CA VAL A 240 -13.92 7.89 16.11
C VAL A 240 -14.85 6.79 15.62
N GLY A 241 -14.85 5.66 16.32
CA GLY A 241 -15.61 4.48 15.93
C GLY A 241 -17.12 4.64 16.17
N ALA A 242 -17.89 3.66 15.69
CA ALA A 242 -19.36 3.63 15.81
C ALA A 242 -19.86 3.69 17.27
N PHE A 243 -19.02 3.31 18.24
CA PHE A 243 -19.34 3.29 19.67
C PHE A 243 -18.83 4.52 20.45
N GLY A 244 -18.24 5.49 19.74
CA GLY A 244 -17.87 6.79 20.31
C GLY A 244 -16.47 6.89 20.92
N ASP A 245 -15.73 5.78 21.02
CA ASP A 245 -14.31 5.84 21.39
C ASP A 245 -13.49 6.44 20.24
N ALA A 246 -12.38 7.11 20.60
CA ALA A 246 -11.46 7.74 19.66
C ALA A 246 -10.06 7.14 19.78
N VAL A 247 -9.35 7.10 18.65
CA VAL A 247 -7.90 6.87 18.58
C VAL A 247 -7.29 7.93 17.67
N CYS A 248 -6.17 8.51 18.08
CA CYS A 248 -5.56 9.66 17.42
C CYS A 248 -4.06 9.49 17.25
N TYR A 249 -3.57 9.88 16.08
CA TYR A 249 -2.16 9.78 15.72
C TYR A 249 -1.60 11.13 15.29
N ALA A 250 -0.37 11.42 15.71
CA ALA A 250 0.45 12.45 15.09
C ALA A 250 0.93 11.99 13.70
N LEU A 251 1.39 12.92 12.86
CA LEU A 251 1.78 12.60 11.47
C LEU A 251 2.98 11.65 11.36
N ASP A 252 3.80 11.53 12.41
CA ASP A 252 4.87 10.54 12.48
C ASP A 252 4.39 9.13 12.87
N GLY A 253 3.07 8.95 13.07
CA GLY A 253 2.45 7.70 13.46
C GLY A 253 2.41 7.45 14.97
N THR A 254 2.85 8.39 15.80
CA THR A 254 2.77 8.26 17.26
C THR A 254 1.32 8.27 17.72
N ASP A 255 0.89 7.28 18.50
CA ASP A 255 -0.40 7.28 19.19
C ASP A 255 -0.40 8.35 20.29
N VAL A 256 -1.28 9.34 20.14
CA VAL A 256 -1.44 10.48 21.04
C VAL A 256 -2.80 10.49 21.74
N THR A 257 -3.55 9.39 21.66
CA THR A 257 -4.94 9.26 22.16
C THR A 257 -5.08 9.67 23.63
N ASN A 258 -4.08 9.33 24.45
CA ASN A 258 -4.07 9.58 25.89
C ASN A 258 -3.19 10.78 26.30
N ASP A 259 -2.68 11.56 25.35
CA ASP A 259 -1.86 12.73 25.66
C ASP A 259 -2.77 13.91 26.07
N ALA A 260 -2.58 14.39 27.30
CA ALA A 260 -3.36 15.49 27.88
C ALA A 260 -3.26 16.81 27.08
N THR A 261 -2.21 16.97 26.27
CA THR A 261 -2.01 18.12 25.38
C THR A 261 -3.12 18.23 24.33
N TYR A 262 -3.63 17.09 23.87
CA TYR A 262 -4.60 17.03 22.77
C TYR A 262 -6.03 16.72 23.24
N ALA A 263 -6.23 16.49 24.54
CA ALA A 263 -7.51 16.04 25.10
C ALA A 263 -8.71 16.91 24.70
N ASP A 264 -8.57 18.25 24.69
CA ASP A 264 -9.66 19.14 24.28
C ASP A 264 -10.06 18.96 22.82
N ALA A 265 -9.08 18.77 21.93
CA ALA A 265 -9.31 18.55 20.50
C ALA A 265 -9.95 17.19 20.24
N ILE A 266 -9.47 16.14 20.92
CA ILE A 266 -10.02 14.78 20.83
C ILE A 266 -11.46 14.76 21.35
N ASN A 267 -11.73 15.41 22.49
CA ASN A 267 -13.08 15.52 23.05
C ASN A 267 -14.03 16.28 22.11
N GLU A 268 -13.55 17.30 21.41
CA GLU A 268 -14.34 18.01 20.39
C GLU A 268 -14.74 17.06 19.23
N ALA A 269 -13.82 16.24 18.74
CA ALA A 269 -14.09 15.23 17.71
C ALA A 269 -15.12 14.19 18.17
N VAL A 270 -14.96 13.64 19.39
CA VAL A 270 -15.91 12.69 19.98
C VAL A 270 -17.31 13.31 20.13
N ALA A 271 -17.39 14.57 20.62
CA ALA A 271 -18.65 15.28 20.76
C ALA A 271 -19.31 15.60 19.41
N ALA A 272 -18.52 15.81 18.35
CA ALA A 272 -19.03 15.98 17.00
C ALA A 272 -19.62 14.67 16.44
N ASN A 273 -18.99 13.53 16.73
CA ASN A 273 -19.47 12.19 16.33
C ASN A 273 -20.81 11.84 17.02
N ALA A 274 -20.92 12.06 18.32
CA ALA A 274 -22.11 11.71 19.11
C ALA A 274 -23.42 12.33 18.57
N LYS A 275 -23.36 13.47 17.88
CA LYS A 275 -24.54 14.11 17.27
C LYS A 275 -25.07 13.36 16.04
N LYS A 276 -24.30 12.42 15.48
CA LYS A 276 -24.62 11.71 14.24
C LYS A 276 -24.92 10.21 14.44
N SER A 277 -24.52 9.63 15.57
CA SER A 277 -24.64 8.19 15.85
C SER A 277 -26.07 7.71 16.16
N ASP A 278 -26.96 8.58 16.64
CA ASP A 278 -28.32 8.18 17.08
C ASP A 278 -29.16 7.54 15.95
N VAL A 279 -29.00 8.02 14.72
CA VAL A 279 -29.74 7.49 13.55
C VAL A 279 -29.26 6.09 13.16
N ALA A 280 -27.95 5.82 13.29
CA ALA A 280 -27.35 4.54 12.96
C ALA A 280 -27.73 3.45 14.00
N ALA A 281 -27.77 3.82 15.28
CA ALA A 281 -28.19 2.93 16.37
C ALA A 281 -29.63 2.42 16.18
N ASP A 282 -30.57 3.32 15.84
CA ASP A 282 -31.97 2.96 15.58
C ASP A 282 -32.14 1.99 14.40
N ALA A 283 -31.32 2.13 13.35
CA ALA A 283 -31.33 1.23 12.21
C ALA A 283 -30.80 -0.16 12.59
N ASN A 284 -29.77 -0.22 13.42
CA ASN A 284 -29.14 -1.47 13.85
C ASN A 284 -30.03 -2.25 14.83
N ILE A 285 -30.78 -1.58 15.72
CA ILE A 285 -31.78 -2.23 16.58
C ILE A 285 -32.81 -2.96 15.72
N LYS A 286 -33.36 -2.30 14.69
CA LYS A 286 -34.35 -2.93 13.78
C LYS A 286 -33.80 -4.13 13.03
N LEU A 287 -32.51 -4.10 12.67
CA LEU A 287 -31.84 -5.23 12.04
C LEU A 287 -31.71 -6.40 13.01
N ILE A 288 -31.18 -6.18 14.22
CA ILE A 288 -31.05 -7.25 15.21
C ILE A 288 -32.39 -7.84 15.59
N SER A 289 -33.42 -7.02 15.86
CA SER A 289 -34.76 -7.52 16.17
C SER A 289 -35.34 -8.41 15.07
N ARG A 290 -34.99 -8.17 13.80
CA ARG A 290 -35.44 -8.99 12.67
C ARG A 290 -34.68 -10.31 12.54
N TYR A 291 -33.39 -10.32 12.85
CA TYR A 291 -32.49 -11.42 12.49
C TYR A 291 -32.06 -12.30 13.67
N ALA A 292 -32.29 -11.85 14.91
CA ALA A 292 -31.95 -12.61 16.10
C ALA A 292 -32.91 -13.78 16.38
N ASP A 293 -34.10 -13.80 15.75
CA ASP A 293 -35.16 -14.80 15.99
C ASP A 293 -35.48 -15.03 17.49
N ALA A 294 -35.32 -13.98 18.31
CA ALA A 294 -35.34 -14.06 19.76
C ALA A 294 -36.74 -14.15 20.40
N GLY A 295 -37.81 -14.05 19.58
CA GLY A 295 -39.20 -14.03 20.05
C GLY A 295 -39.68 -12.65 20.52
N ASP A 296 -40.99 -12.49 20.66
CA ASP A 296 -41.64 -11.18 20.95
C ASP A 296 -41.34 -10.65 22.36
N ASP A 297 -40.99 -11.54 23.30
CA ASP A 297 -40.68 -11.19 24.70
C ASP A 297 -39.18 -10.92 24.94
N ALA A 298 -38.35 -10.99 23.90
CA ALA A 298 -36.91 -10.75 24.02
C ALA A 298 -36.61 -9.29 24.42
N THR A 299 -35.69 -9.13 25.36
CA THR A 299 -35.11 -7.81 25.68
C THR A 299 -33.83 -7.63 24.87
N ILE A 300 -33.75 -6.56 24.10
CA ILE A 300 -32.58 -6.21 23.27
C ILE A 300 -32.07 -4.85 23.73
N THR A 301 -30.85 -4.81 24.24
CA THR A 301 -30.24 -3.60 24.80
C THR A 301 -28.96 -3.29 24.05
N ALA A 302 -28.81 -2.05 23.56
CA ALA A 302 -27.57 -1.61 22.95
C ALA A 302 -26.42 -1.60 23.97
N ILE A 303 -25.25 -2.09 23.56
CA ILE A 303 -24.02 -2.10 24.36
C ILE A 303 -22.88 -1.47 23.57
N SER A 304 -21.82 -1.05 24.26
CA SER A 304 -20.72 -0.28 23.67
C SER A 304 -19.38 -0.97 23.95
N PRO A 305 -18.94 -1.91 23.08
CA PRO A 305 -17.59 -2.46 23.16
C PRO A 305 -16.56 -1.35 23.08
N LYS A 306 -15.48 -1.47 23.86
CA LYS A 306 -14.42 -0.46 23.91
C LYS A 306 -13.36 -0.67 22.83
N GLY A 307 -12.84 0.43 22.28
CA GLY A 307 -11.71 0.40 21.35
C GLY A 307 -12.03 -0.19 19.98
N ILE A 308 -13.28 -0.10 19.53
CA ILE A 308 -13.72 -0.65 18.24
C ILE A 308 -13.69 0.40 17.14
N PHE A 309 -12.78 0.22 16.19
CA PHE A 309 -12.56 1.06 15.01
C PHE A 309 -12.70 0.28 13.69
N ASN A 310 -13.30 -0.92 13.75
CA ASN A 310 -13.38 -1.89 12.67
C ASN A 310 -14.77 -1.86 11.98
N THR A 311 -15.15 -2.89 11.23
CA THR A 311 -16.42 -2.90 10.47
C THR A 311 -17.68 -3.06 11.34
N VAL A 312 -17.55 -3.29 12.66
CA VAL A 312 -18.72 -3.42 13.56
C VAL A 312 -19.34 -2.04 13.81
N THR A 313 -20.63 -1.94 13.52
CA THR A 313 -21.42 -0.69 13.61
C THR A 313 -22.49 -0.74 14.72
N GLY A 314 -22.75 -1.92 15.29
CA GLY A 314 -23.72 -2.09 16.37
C GLY A 314 -23.45 -3.36 17.17
N ALA A 315 -23.70 -3.28 18.47
CA ALA A 315 -23.54 -4.38 19.42
C ALA A 315 -24.70 -4.33 20.42
N PHE A 316 -25.23 -5.50 20.76
CA PHE A 316 -26.46 -5.65 21.54
C PHE A 316 -26.36 -6.83 22.49
N GLU A 317 -26.83 -6.66 23.72
CA GLU A 317 -27.17 -7.78 24.59
C GLU A 317 -28.62 -8.19 24.30
N ILE A 318 -28.84 -9.49 24.16
CA ILE A 318 -30.15 -10.08 23.88
C ILE A 318 -30.45 -11.05 25.01
N THR A 319 -31.60 -10.88 25.67
CA THR A 319 -32.11 -11.83 26.66
C THR A 319 -33.47 -12.37 26.18
N ALA A 320 -33.53 -13.67 25.91
CA ALA A 320 -34.74 -14.37 25.47
C ALA A 320 -34.89 -15.67 26.26
N ASP A 321 -36.07 -15.92 26.83
CA ASP A 321 -36.36 -17.10 27.65
C ASP A 321 -35.34 -17.38 28.79
N GLY A 322 -34.74 -16.31 29.34
CA GLY A 322 -33.70 -16.39 30.36
C GLY A 322 -32.32 -16.81 29.87
N ILE A 323 -32.12 -16.90 28.55
CA ILE A 323 -30.85 -17.14 27.89
C ILE A 323 -30.30 -15.80 27.40
N LYS A 324 -29.06 -15.48 27.76
CA LYS A 324 -28.35 -14.29 27.27
C LYS A 324 -27.50 -14.65 26.04
N SER A 325 -27.45 -13.73 25.09
CA SER A 325 -26.65 -13.79 23.87
C SER A 325 -26.27 -12.38 23.43
N TYR A 326 -25.38 -12.28 22.44
CA TYR A 326 -24.83 -11.02 21.97
C TYR A 326 -25.02 -10.87 20.46
N GLY A 327 -25.72 -9.82 20.05
CA GLY A 327 -25.96 -9.49 18.65
C GLY A 327 -25.00 -8.43 18.14
N PHE A 328 -24.42 -8.63 16.96
CA PHE A 328 -23.52 -7.68 16.31
C PHE A 328 -23.98 -7.39 14.88
N VAL A 329 -23.86 -6.11 14.48
CA VAL A 329 -24.04 -5.67 13.09
C VAL A 329 -22.69 -5.22 12.57
N SER A 330 -22.16 -5.92 11.56
CA SER A 330 -20.97 -5.50 10.81
C SER A 330 -21.36 -5.01 9.42
N VAL A 331 -20.76 -3.91 8.98
CA VAL A 331 -20.93 -3.36 7.64
C VAL A 331 -19.57 -3.23 6.98
N VAL A 332 -19.31 -4.11 6.01
CA VAL A 332 -18.02 -4.24 5.31
C VAL A 332 -18.17 -3.89 3.84
N PHE A 333 -17.10 -3.42 3.18
CA PHE A 333 -17.15 -3.14 1.75
C PHE A 333 -17.03 -4.43 0.92
N GLY A 334 -18.04 -4.68 0.10
CA GLY A 334 -18.07 -5.73 -0.91
C GLY A 334 -17.66 -5.22 -2.29
N TYR A 335 -18.15 -5.89 -3.33
CA TYR A 335 -17.88 -5.54 -4.71
C TYR A 335 -18.22 -4.06 -5.01
N ARG A 336 -17.31 -3.37 -5.72
CA ARG A 336 -17.42 -1.94 -6.08
C ARG A 336 -17.59 -1.00 -4.88
N ASN A 337 -17.01 -1.36 -3.74
CA ASN A 337 -17.11 -0.61 -2.48
C ASN A 337 -18.55 -0.43 -1.99
N GLN A 338 -19.46 -1.33 -2.39
CA GLN A 338 -20.83 -1.32 -1.89
C GLN A 338 -20.88 -1.93 -0.47
N PRO A 339 -21.55 -1.29 0.50
CA PRO A 339 -21.66 -1.82 1.86
C PRO A 339 -22.47 -3.11 1.90
N MET A 340 -21.90 -4.14 2.52
CA MET A 340 -22.55 -5.41 2.85
C MET A 340 -22.85 -5.45 4.35
N LYS A 341 -24.13 -5.64 4.70
CA LYS A 341 -24.57 -5.68 6.10
C LYS A 341 -24.73 -7.11 6.58
N MET A 342 -24.02 -7.45 7.63
CA MET A 342 -23.97 -8.78 8.24
C MET A 342 -24.41 -8.70 9.69
N VAL A 343 -25.14 -9.72 10.13
CA VAL A 343 -25.66 -9.85 11.48
C VAL A 343 -25.19 -11.16 12.05
N TYR A 344 -24.60 -11.09 13.24
CA TYR A 344 -24.08 -12.24 13.98
C TYR A 344 -24.73 -12.27 15.35
N ILE A 345 -25.17 -13.44 15.79
CA ILE A 345 -25.60 -13.68 17.16
C ILE A 345 -24.61 -14.68 17.75
N LEU A 346 -24.00 -14.32 18.88
CA LEU A 346 -23.05 -15.14 19.63
C LEU A 346 -23.68 -15.53 20.97
N ASP A 347 -23.39 -16.73 21.46
CA ASP A 347 -23.73 -17.11 22.84
C ASP A 347 -22.79 -16.44 23.88
N GLU A 348 -23.01 -16.72 25.16
CA GLU A 348 -22.18 -16.18 26.24
C GLU A 348 -20.71 -16.60 26.18
N ASN A 349 -20.37 -17.66 25.43
CA ASN A 349 -19.02 -18.16 25.25
C ASN A 349 -18.36 -17.64 23.96
N GLY A 350 -19.08 -16.81 23.19
CA GLY A 350 -18.59 -16.26 21.93
C GLY A 350 -18.73 -17.22 20.74
N ALA A 351 -19.49 -18.30 20.86
CA ALA A 351 -19.80 -19.16 19.72
C ALA A 351 -20.94 -18.56 18.90
N ILE A 352 -20.79 -18.51 17.57
CA ILE A 352 -21.84 -18.04 16.67
C ILE A 352 -23.04 -18.99 16.75
N VAL A 353 -24.21 -18.49 17.14
CA VAL A 353 -25.48 -19.22 17.10
C VAL A 353 -26.30 -18.90 15.85
N ALA A 354 -26.04 -17.75 15.22
CA ALA A 354 -26.66 -17.38 13.96
C ALA A 354 -25.80 -16.39 13.17
N PHE A 355 -25.65 -16.65 11.87
CA PHE A 355 -25.13 -15.70 10.89
C PHE A 355 -26.21 -15.37 9.86
N ARG A 356 -26.40 -14.08 9.57
CA ARG A 356 -27.40 -13.54 8.65
C ARG A 356 -26.82 -12.36 7.87
N ASN A 357 -27.43 -12.04 6.73
CA ASN A 357 -27.13 -10.86 5.94
C ASN A 357 -28.39 -10.05 5.67
N ALA A 358 -28.27 -8.73 5.67
CA ALA A 358 -29.33 -7.82 5.26
C ALA A 358 -29.06 -7.34 3.83
N GLY A 359 -29.85 -7.85 2.88
CA GLY A 359 -29.64 -7.66 1.45
C GLY A 359 -29.04 -8.90 0.78
N GLU A 360 -28.45 -8.73 -0.39
CA GLU A 360 -27.82 -9.82 -1.14
C GLU A 360 -26.39 -10.06 -0.66
N LEU A 361 -25.97 -11.33 -0.61
CA LEU A 361 -24.61 -11.71 -0.25
C LEU A 361 -23.67 -11.57 -1.45
N ILE A 362 -24.18 -11.81 -2.67
CA ILE A 362 -23.47 -11.59 -3.93
C ILE A 362 -24.01 -10.31 -4.57
N LEU A 363 -23.26 -9.22 -4.42
CA LEU A 363 -23.64 -7.93 -4.99
C LEU A 363 -23.44 -7.93 -6.51
N ASP A 364 -24.33 -7.25 -7.23
CA ASP A 364 -24.33 -7.18 -8.69
C ASP A 364 -24.31 -8.59 -9.33
N SER A 365 -25.04 -9.57 -8.76
CA SER A 365 -24.98 -10.99 -9.15
C SER A 365 -25.28 -11.25 -10.62
N GLU A 366 -26.04 -10.37 -11.26
CA GLU A 366 -26.35 -10.36 -12.70
C GLU A 366 -25.12 -10.27 -13.62
N TYR A 367 -23.98 -9.82 -13.09
CA TYR A 367 -22.71 -9.78 -13.82
C TYR A 367 -21.86 -11.05 -13.64
N TYR A 368 -22.32 -12.00 -12.81
CA TYR A 368 -21.60 -13.23 -12.47
C TYR A 368 -22.39 -14.48 -12.87
N ASN A 369 -21.96 -15.18 -13.92
CA ASN A 369 -22.62 -16.40 -14.40
C ASN A 369 -21.97 -17.70 -13.88
N GLY A 370 -21.01 -17.62 -12.94
CA GLY A 370 -20.13 -18.73 -12.55
C GLY A 370 -20.03 -19.03 -11.06
N TYR A 371 -20.85 -18.41 -10.21
CA TYR A 371 -20.87 -18.72 -8.79
C TYR A 371 -21.94 -19.78 -8.47
N THR A 372 -21.74 -20.53 -7.40
CA THR A 372 -22.75 -21.45 -6.87
C THR A 372 -22.81 -21.24 -5.36
N LEU A 373 -23.99 -20.87 -4.85
CA LEU A 373 -24.20 -20.59 -3.45
C LEU A 373 -25.54 -21.18 -3.00
N ASP A 374 -25.48 -22.18 -2.13
CA ASP A 374 -26.60 -22.51 -1.26
C ASP A 374 -26.49 -21.63 -0.02
N GLU A 375 -27.23 -20.52 -0.01
CA GLU A 375 -27.15 -19.54 1.07
C GLU A 375 -27.52 -20.12 2.43
N SER A 376 -28.42 -21.10 2.49
CA SER A 376 -28.84 -21.69 3.76
C SER A 376 -27.73 -22.55 4.33
N ALA A 377 -27.14 -23.42 3.50
CA ALA A 377 -26.02 -24.26 3.90
C ALA A 377 -24.77 -23.42 4.23
N TYR A 378 -24.52 -22.36 3.45
CA TYR A 378 -23.43 -21.42 3.69
C TYR A 378 -23.55 -20.75 5.06
N LYS A 379 -24.75 -20.22 5.38
CA LYS A 379 -24.97 -19.55 6.68
C LYS A 379 -24.89 -20.50 7.86
N ALA A 380 -25.43 -21.71 7.72
CA ALA A 380 -25.33 -22.74 8.75
C ALA A 380 -23.88 -23.18 9.03
N GLY A 381 -22.97 -23.03 8.06
CA GLY A 381 -21.55 -23.34 8.23
C GLY A 381 -20.83 -22.47 9.27
N PHE A 382 -21.41 -21.33 9.67
CA PHE A 382 -20.85 -20.47 10.72
C PHE A 382 -21.29 -20.88 12.13
N GLU A 383 -22.35 -21.66 12.27
CA GLU A 383 -22.90 -22.01 13.58
C GLU A 383 -21.90 -22.88 14.37
N GLY A 384 -21.67 -22.51 15.64
CA GLY A 384 -20.72 -23.13 16.54
C GLY A 384 -19.27 -22.65 16.41
N LEU A 385 -18.94 -21.80 15.43
CA LEU A 385 -17.61 -21.23 15.31
C LEU A 385 -17.35 -20.19 16.42
N THR A 386 -16.16 -20.24 16.99
CA THR A 386 -15.60 -19.26 17.93
C THR A 386 -14.41 -18.56 17.29
N ALA A 387 -13.86 -17.54 17.96
CA ALA A 387 -12.61 -16.90 17.53
C ALA A 387 -11.44 -17.89 17.36
N GLU A 388 -11.39 -18.95 18.18
CA GLU A 388 -10.33 -19.96 18.12
C GLU A 388 -10.51 -20.98 17.00
N THR A 389 -11.76 -21.26 16.62
CA THR A 389 -12.09 -22.31 15.63
C THR A 389 -12.41 -21.75 14.25
N PHE A 390 -12.55 -20.43 14.12
CA PHE A 390 -12.82 -19.78 12.85
C PHE A 390 -11.62 -19.90 11.91
N ASP A 391 -11.88 -20.44 10.72
CA ASP A 391 -10.93 -20.55 9.63
C ASP A 391 -11.55 -19.93 8.37
N GLU A 392 -10.80 -19.11 7.64
CA GLU A 392 -11.32 -18.35 6.51
C GLU A 392 -11.85 -19.23 5.36
N SER A 393 -11.49 -20.52 5.32
CA SER A 393 -12.07 -21.44 4.33
C SER A 393 -13.58 -21.57 4.43
N VAL A 394 -14.18 -21.30 5.61
CA VAL A 394 -15.64 -21.34 5.81
C VAL A 394 -16.36 -20.18 5.10
N THR A 395 -15.65 -19.10 4.77
CA THR A 395 -16.23 -17.93 4.10
C THR A 395 -16.13 -17.99 2.58
N LEU A 396 -15.48 -19.03 2.04
CA LEU A 396 -15.22 -19.14 0.60
C LEU A 396 -16.50 -19.39 -0.19
N ILE A 397 -16.76 -18.47 -1.12
CA ILE A 397 -17.80 -18.61 -2.14
C ILE A 397 -17.11 -18.71 -3.50
N SER A 398 -17.23 -19.88 -4.14
CA SER A 398 -16.60 -20.14 -5.44
C SER A 398 -17.05 -19.09 -6.46
N GLY A 399 -16.07 -18.38 -7.05
CA GLY A 399 -16.31 -17.33 -8.03
C GLY A 399 -16.63 -15.94 -7.45
N ALA A 400 -16.64 -15.79 -6.12
CA ALA A 400 -16.94 -14.52 -5.44
C ALA A 400 -15.92 -14.20 -4.33
N THR A 401 -14.64 -14.06 -4.73
CA THR A 401 -13.51 -13.80 -3.81
C THR A 401 -13.73 -12.54 -2.97
N ILE A 402 -14.14 -11.42 -3.57
CA ILE A 402 -14.35 -10.15 -2.84
C ILE A 402 -15.41 -10.30 -1.73
N THR A 403 -16.50 -11.01 -2.03
CA THR A 403 -17.53 -11.33 -1.03
C THR A 403 -16.96 -12.22 0.09
N SER A 404 -16.16 -13.22 -0.27
CA SER A 404 -15.56 -14.15 0.70
C SER A 404 -14.64 -13.42 1.69
N ASP A 405 -13.80 -12.51 1.18
CA ASP A 405 -12.89 -11.68 1.96
C ASP A 405 -13.64 -10.70 2.87
N ALA A 406 -14.73 -10.12 2.36
CA ALA A 406 -15.60 -9.24 3.12
C ALA A 406 -16.25 -9.98 4.31
N VAL A 407 -16.79 -11.18 4.09
CA VAL A 407 -17.38 -12.01 5.16
C VAL A 407 -16.32 -12.44 6.17
N ALA A 408 -15.11 -12.79 5.72
CA ALA A 408 -14.00 -13.10 6.63
C ALA A 408 -13.65 -11.91 7.53
N THR A 409 -13.55 -10.72 6.95
CA THR A 409 -13.26 -9.48 7.67
C THR A 409 -14.33 -9.17 8.71
N ALA A 410 -15.60 -9.17 8.30
CA ALA A 410 -16.72 -8.94 9.20
C ALA A 410 -16.77 -9.94 10.37
N THR A 411 -16.48 -11.22 10.10
CA THR A 411 -16.50 -12.28 11.12
C THR A 411 -15.37 -12.08 12.15
N ARG A 412 -14.15 -11.78 11.70
CA ARG A 412 -13.02 -11.46 12.61
C ARG A 412 -13.32 -10.24 13.46
N ASP A 413 -13.87 -9.20 12.85
CA ASP A 413 -14.19 -7.94 13.51
C ASP A 413 -15.27 -8.11 14.59
N VAL A 414 -16.24 -9.00 14.36
CA VAL A 414 -17.27 -9.36 15.35
C VAL A 414 -16.67 -10.10 16.53
N PHE A 415 -15.78 -11.07 16.30
CA PHE A 415 -15.08 -11.75 17.39
C PHE A 415 -14.23 -10.77 18.22
N ALA A 416 -13.51 -9.86 17.58
CA ALA A 416 -12.76 -8.81 18.28
C ALA A 416 -13.67 -7.89 19.11
N ALA A 417 -14.85 -7.53 18.59
CA ALA A 417 -15.84 -6.74 19.33
C ALA A 417 -16.43 -7.49 20.52
N PHE A 418 -16.67 -8.80 20.39
CA PHE A 418 -17.10 -9.64 21.50
C PHE A 418 -16.01 -9.75 22.58
N GLU A 419 -14.76 -9.99 22.18
CA GLU A 419 -13.61 -10.03 23.10
C GLU A 419 -13.46 -8.72 23.88
N ALA A 420 -13.60 -7.58 23.22
CA ALA A 420 -13.56 -6.26 23.85
C ALA A 420 -14.67 -6.04 24.89
N LEU A 421 -15.85 -6.67 24.71
CA LEU A 421 -16.93 -6.62 25.72
C LEU A 421 -16.58 -7.45 26.94
N VAL A 422 -16.21 -8.71 26.74
CA VAL A 422 -15.99 -9.65 27.86
C VAL A 422 -14.73 -9.32 28.67
N THR A 423 -13.71 -8.71 28.04
CA THR A 423 -12.51 -8.22 28.74
C THR A 423 -12.78 -6.92 29.49
N GLY A 424 -13.60 -6.03 28.93
CA GLY A 424 -14.00 -4.76 29.56
C GLY A 424 -14.98 -4.90 30.72
N GLU A 425 -15.74 -6.00 30.83
CA GLU A 425 -16.58 -6.31 32.00
C GLU A 425 -15.76 -6.69 33.27
N GLY A 426 -14.43 -6.86 33.14
CA GLY A 426 -13.53 -7.30 34.22
C GLY A 426 -12.67 -6.21 34.89
N GLU A 427 -12.70 -4.96 34.42
CA GLU A 427 -12.07 -3.77 35.03
C GLU A 427 -13.10 -2.88 35.72
#